data_AF-K9D1M1-F1
#
_entry.id   AF-K9D1M1-F1
#
_cell.length_a   1.000
_cell.length_b   1.000
_cell.length_c   1.000
_cell.angle_alpha   90.00
_cell.angle_beta   90.00
_cell.angle_gamma   90.00
#
_symmetry.space_group_name_H-M   'P 1'
#
loop_
_entity.id
_entity.type
_entity.pdbx_description
1 polymer ?
#
loop_
_entity_poly.entity_id
_entity_poly.type
_entity_poly.pdbx_seq_one_letter_code
_entity_poly.pdbx_strand_id
1 'polypeptide(L)'
;MGTPVHTALLKKHGFKIEFTTCVFGPKPYNTGQGMKALCKLAEERGIDIYYGTPGEQLVQDETGRVIGVIAKSPDGYIQLNGSKGVVLATGDYANNDEMMHYYMPDMDNLKRKRFGYDGDGHKMIAWVGGRMENVGHTKMAHDMDAGPASMMDSPYLRVKLNGKRFCDEALGMDLMNCYLTSKEDEGYYCQIFDSDYMEQAKRLGLGYEDFESIKKWMPEEDVEHVGVVPGLIATFKADTLEELAAKLKIKDVPAG
;
A
#
# COMPACT_ATOMS: atom_id res chain seq x y z
N MET A 1 -9.37 -12.21 18.93
CA MET A 1 -10.51 -11.40 19.43
C MET A 1 -10.50 -10.09 18.68
N GLY A 2 -11.64 -9.61 18.18
CA GLY A 2 -11.69 -8.39 17.37
C GLY A 2 -11.08 -7.17 18.07
N THR A 3 -10.65 -6.19 17.29
CA THR A 3 -10.19 -4.92 17.86
C THR A 3 -11.30 -4.34 18.75
N PRO A 4 -10.97 -3.58 19.82
CA PRO A 4 -11.96 -3.00 20.73
C PRO A 4 -13.10 -2.24 20.02
N VAL A 5 -12.83 -1.73 18.82
CA VAL A 5 -13.76 -0.99 17.95
C VAL A 5 -14.94 -1.86 17.46
N HIS A 6 -14.73 -3.16 17.23
CA HIS A 6 -15.76 -4.03 16.63
C HIS A 6 -16.64 -4.73 17.68
N THR A 7 -16.26 -4.76 18.95
CA THR A 7 -16.91 -5.56 19.99
C THR A 7 -18.40 -5.26 20.14
N ALA A 8 -18.79 -3.97 20.11
CA ALA A 8 -20.19 -3.57 20.24
C ALA A 8 -21.04 -4.05 19.06
N LEU A 9 -20.51 -3.98 17.84
CA LEU A 9 -21.18 -4.43 16.62
C LEU A 9 -21.36 -5.95 16.62
N LEU A 10 -20.30 -6.70 16.92
CA LEU A 10 -20.32 -8.16 16.96
C LEU A 10 -21.34 -8.68 17.99
N LYS A 11 -21.39 -8.05 19.18
CA LYS A 11 -22.37 -8.39 20.22
C LYS A 11 -23.80 -8.08 19.80
N LYS A 12 -24.04 -6.92 19.17
CA LYS A 12 -25.37 -6.51 18.70
C LYS A 12 -25.96 -7.48 17.69
N HIS A 13 -25.12 -8.02 16.79
CA HIS A 13 -25.57 -8.87 15.68
C HIS A 13 -25.31 -10.36 15.89
N GLY A 14 -24.67 -10.76 17.00
CA GLY A 14 -24.36 -12.17 17.29
C GLY A 14 -23.34 -12.79 16.35
N PHE A 15 -22.52 -11.99 15.68
CA PHE A 15 -21.53 -12.47 14.71
C PHE A 15 -20.33 -13.12 15.41
N LYS A 16 -19.99 -14.34 14.99
CA LYS A 16 -18.80 -15.07 15.46
C LYS A 16 -17.64 -14.84 14.49
N ILE A 17 -16.98 -13.70 14.63
CA ILE A 17 -15.84 -13.33 13.78
C ILE A 17 -14.55 -13.37 14.62
N GLU A 18 -13.60 -14.17 14.18
CA GLU A 18 -12.23 -14.19 14.71
C GLU A 18 -11.32 -13.35 13.81
N PHE A 19 -10.44 -12.58 14.45
CA PHE A 19 -9.45 -11.76 13.76
C PHE A 19 -8.08 -12.36 14.03
N THR A 20 -7.41 -12.75 12.95
CA THR A 20 -6.05 -13.28 12.97
C THR A 20 -5.20 -12.41 12.05
N THR A 21 -4.19 -11.77 12.62
CA THR A 21 -3.20 -11.01 11.85
C THR A 21 -2.05 -11.95 11.51
N CYS A 22 -1.85 -12.20 10.21
CA CYS A 22 -0.69 -12.93 9.71
C CYS A 22 0.28 -11.93 9.08
N VAL A 23 1.50 -11.85 9.62
CA VAL A 23 2.58 -11.06 9.03
C VAL A 23 3.48 -12.00 8.23
N PHE A 24 3.62 -11.72 6.94
CA PHE A 24 4.51 -12.48 6.05
C PHE A 24 5.78 -11.66 5.81
N GLY A 25 6.90 -12.10 6.40
CA GLY A 25 8.19 -11.43 6.32
C GLY A 25 9.21 -12.03 7.30
N PRO A 26 10.40 -11.41 7.44
CA PRO A 26 10.91 -10.32 6.61
C PRO A 26 11.30 -10.79 5.20
N LYS A 27 11.65 -9.85 4.32
CA LYS A 27 12.14 -10.13 2.96
C LYS A 27 13.27 -11.20 3.00
N PRO A 28 13.32 -12.14 2.05
CA PRO A 28 12.56 -12.16 0.79
C PRO A 28 11.14 -12.71 0.93
N TYR A 29 10.70 -13.12 2.12
CA TYR A 29 9.33 -13.59 2.36
C TYR A 29 8.35 -12.40 2.37
N ASN A 30 7.21 -12.55 1.71
CA ASN A 30 6.17 -11.55 1.59
C ASN A 30 4.79 -12.21 1.46
N THR A 31 3.74 -11.40 1.47
CA THR A 31 2.34 -11.86 1.35
C THR A 31 2.10 -12.72 0.11
N GLY A 32 2.83 -12.48 -0.99
CA GLY A 32 2.76 -13.29 -2.20
C GLY A 32 3.24 -14.73 -1.99
N GLN A 33 4.34 -14.96 -1.26
CA GLN A 33 4.73 -16.33 -0.89
C GLN A 33 3.74 -16.97 0.09
N GLY A 34 3.24 -16.18 1.06
CA GLY A 34 2.19 -16.63 1.96
C GLY A 34 0.96 -17.14 1.21
N MET A 35 0.50 -16.37 0.21
CA MET A 35 -0.64 -16.76 -0.62
C MET A 35 -0.34 -18.00 -1.47
N LYS A 36 0.84 -18.11 -2.06
CA LYS A 36 1.25 -19.33 -2.80
C LYS A 36 1.20 -20.59 -1.92
N ALA A 37 1.65 -20.49 -0.68
CA ALA A 37 1.59 -21.60 0.27
C ALA A 37 0.13 -21.96 0.64
N LEU A 38 -0.73 -20.95 0.81
CA LEU A 38 -2.16 -21.15 1.06
C LEU A 38 -2.88 -21.79 -0.13
N CYS A 39 -2.59 -21.37 -1.37
CA CYS A 39 -3.15 -21.99 -2.57
C CYS A 39 -2.77 -23.47 -2.65
N LYS A 40 -1.49 -23.79 -2.41
CA LYS A 40 -1.01 -25.18 -2.37
C LYS A 40 -1.78 -26.01 -1.31
N LEU A 41 -1.93 -25.47 -0.10
CA LEU A 41 -2.68 -26.14 0.96
C LEU A 41 -4.16 -26.32 0.60
N ALA A 42 -4.76 -25.37 -0.11
CA ALA A 42 -6.14 -25.46 -0.57
C ALA A 42 -6.31 -26.59 -1.60
N GLU A 43 -5.41 -26.67 -2.59
CA GLU A 43 -5.37 -27.76 -3.58
C GLU A 43 -5.16 -29.13 -2.91
N GLU A 44 -4.24 -29.23 -1.95
CA GLU A 44 -4.02 -30.46 -1.14
C GLU A 44 -5.27 -30.88 -0.35
N ARG A 45 -6.18 -29.95 -0.07
CA ARG A 45 -7.48 -30.20 0.58
C ARG A 45 -8.62 -30.43 -0.40
N GLY A 46 -8.33 -30.54 -1.69
CA GLY A 46 -9.32 -30.79 -2.74
C GLY A 46 -10.15 -29.57 -3.12
N ILE A 47 -9.64 -28.35 -2.89
CA ILE A 47 -10.25 -27.13 -3.42
C ILE A 47 -9.71 -26.91 -4.83
N ASP A 48 -10.60 -26.83 -5.81
CA ASP A 48 -10.24 -26.52 -7.19
C ASP A 48 -9.82 -25.05 -7.33
N ILE A 49 -8.65 -24.80 -7.92
CA ILE A 49 -8.16 -23.45 -8.25
C ILE A 49 -7.96 -23.34 -9.76
N TYR A 50 -8.65 -22.39 -10.37
CA TYR A 50 -8.56 -22.11 -11.80
C TYR A 50 -7.64 -20.89 -12.04
N TYR A 51 -6.37 -21.15 -12.39
CA TYR A 51 -5.43 -20.08 -12.75
C TYR A 51 -5.67 -19.58 -14.17
N GLY A 52 -5.25 -18.34 -14.47
CA GLY A 52 -5.42 -17.73 -15.79
C GLY A 52 -6.88 -17.67 -16.26
N THR A 53 -7.82 -17.67 -15.30
CA THR A 53 -9.26 -17.80 -15.55
C THR A 53 -10.00 -16.64 -14.88
N PRO A 54 -9.82 -15.38 -15.35
CA PRO A 54 -10.50 -14.22 -14.76
C PRO A 54 -12.02 -14.39 -14.84
N GLY A 55 -12.71 -14.07 -13.75
CA GLY A 55 -14.18 -13.94 -13.73
C GLY A 55 -14.59 -12.63 -14.40
N GLU A 56 -15.48 -12.69 -15.38
CA GLU A 56 -15.86 -11.54 -16.20
C GLU A 56 -17.31 -11.10 -15.98
N GLN A 57 -18.21 -11.99 -15.56
CA GLN A 57 -19.62 -11.63 -15.36
C GLN A 57 -20.29 -12.47 -14.28
N LEU A 58 -21.05 -11.84 -13.38
CA LEU A 58 -21.91 -12.55 -12.45
C LEU A 58 -23.21 -13.00 -13.13
N VAL A 59 -23.68 -14.21 -12.79
CA VAL A 59 -24.91 -14.78 -13.32
C VAL A 59 -26.02 -14.63 -12.29
N GLN A 60 -27.14 -14.01 -12.68
CA GLN A 60 -28.35 -13.91 -11.88
C GLN A 60 -29.44 -14.84 -12.42
N ASP A 61 -30.25 -15.41 -11.52
CA ASP A 61 -31.51 -16.06 -11.89
C ASP A 61 -32.64 -15.01 -12.10
N GLU A 62 -33.83 -15.49 -12.44
CA GLU A 62 -35.01 -14.65 -12.69
C GLU A 62 -35.45 -13.81 -11.46
N THR A 63 -35.02 -14.20 -10.26
CA THR A 63 -35.30 -13.47 -9.02
C THR A 63 -34.27 -12.38 -8.71
N GLY A 64 -33.20 -12.29 -9.52
CA GLY A 64 -32.05 -11.42 -9.27
C GLY A 64 -31.02 -12.01 -8.30
N ARG A 65 -31.16 -13.27 -7.87
CA ARG A 65 -30.16 -13.91 -7.00
C ARG A 65 -28.93 -14.27 -7.84
N VAL A 66 -27.74 -13.89 -7.35
CA VAL A 66 -26.47 -14.32 -7.96
C VAL A 66 -26.24 -15.80 -7.70
N ILE A 67 -26.13 -16.58 -8.77
CA ILE A 67 -26.01 -18.05 -8.75
C ILE A 67 -24.68 -18.56 -9.31
N GLY A 68 -23.86 -17.70 -9.91
CA GLY A 68 -22.59 -18.12 -10.50
C GLY A 68 -21.78 -16.98 -11.10
N VAL A 69 -20.70 -17.36 -11.76
CA VAL A 69 -19.79 -16.47 -12.49
C VAL A 69 -19.44 -17.09 -13.83
N ILE A 70 -19.44 -16.29 -14.88
CA ILE A 70 -18.81 -16.59 -16.16
C ILE A 70 -17.35 -16.17 -16.06
N ALA A 71 -16.45 -17.10 -16.33
CA ALA A 71 -15.01 -16.87 -16.33
C ALA A 71 -14.41 -17.23 -17.68
N LYS A 72 -13.35 -16.54 -18.06
CA LYS A 72 -12.63 -16.76 -19.32
C LYS A 72 -11.42 -17.65 -19.07
N SER A 73 -11.55 -18.94 -19.31
CA SER A 73 -10.41 -19.86 -19.25
C SER A 73 -9.57 -19.78 -20.53
N PRO A 74 -8.38 -20.39 -20.55
CA PRO A 74 -7.58 -20.53 -21.78
C PRO A 74 -8.33 -21.23 -22.93
N ASP A 75 -9.29 -22.10 -22.62
CA ASP A 75 -10.05 -22.91 -23.60
C ASP A 75 -11.39 -22.27 -23.99
N GLY A 76 -11.74 -21.11 -23.41
CA GLY A 76 -12.96 -20.38 -23.69
C GLY A 76 -13.72 -19.97 -22.43
N TYR A 77 -14.98 -19.57 -22.62
CA TYR A 77 -15.82 -19.18 -21.48
C TYR A 77 -16.39 -20.41 -20.77
N ILE A 78 -16.29 -20.40 -19.45
CA ILE A 78 -16.89 -21.40 -18.56
C ILE A 78 -17.82 -20.70 -17.57
N GLN A 79 -18.87 -21.40 -17.13
CA GLN A 79 -19.74 -20.94 -16.05
C GLN A 79 -19.53 -21.81 -14.81
N LEU A 80 -19.25 -21.16 -13.68
CA LEU A 80 -19.11 -21.79 -12.38
C LEU A 80 -20.32 -21.41 -11.51
N ASN A 81 -21.12 -22.40 -11.11
CA ASN A 81 -22.33 -22.18 -10.32
C ASN A 81 -22.08 -22.41 -8.83
N GLY A 82 -22.42 -21.44 -7.99
CA GLY A 82 -22.31 -21.50 -6.54
C GLY A 82 -23.63 -21.89 -5.90
N SER A 83 -23.75 -23.11 -5.36
CA SER A 83 -24.99 -23.60 -4.74
C SER A 83 -25.48 -22.76 -3.55
N LYS A 84 -24.56 -22.11 -2.84
CA LYS A 84 -24.86 -21.22 -1.69
C LYS A 84 -24.73 -19.74 -2.04
N GLY A 85 -23.83 -19.41 -2.96
CA GLY A 85 -23.56 -18.04 -3.41
C GLY A 85 -22.17 -17.93 -4.02
N VAL A 86 -21.81 -16.70 -4.38
CA VAL A 86 -20.52 -16.33 -4.96
C VAL A 86 -19.84 -15.34 -4.02
N VAL A 87 -18.56 -15.56 -3.72
CA VAL A 87 -17.73 -14.64 -2.91
C VAL A 87 -16.80 -13.89 -3.85
N LEU A 88 -16.90 -12.55 -3.88
CA LEU A 88 -15.94 -11.71 -4.57
C LEU A 88 -14.85 -11.28 -3.59
N ALA A 89 -13.62 -11.71 -3.85
CA ALA A 89 -12.41 -11.34 -3.11
C ALA A 89 -11.34 -10.82 -4.10
N THR A 90 -11.75 -9.90 -4.97
CA THR A 90 -11.04 -9.53 -6.21
C THR A 90 -10.08 -8.34 -6.07
N GLY A 91 -9.75 -7.94 -4.84
CA GLY A 91 -8.90 -6.78 -4.60
C GLY A 91 -9.61 -5.44 -4.85
N ASP A 92 -8.82 -4.40 -5.12
CA ASP A 92 -9.27 -3.01 -5.30
C ASP A 92 -9.23 -2.56 -6.77
N TYR A 93 -9.36 -1.26 -7.01
CA TYR A 93 -9.41 -0.63 -8.33
C TYR A 93 -8.24 0.34 -8.57
N ALA A 94 -7.15 0.23 -7.82
CA ALA A 94 -6.05 1.19 -7.85
C ALA A 94 -5.41 1.37 -9.24
N ASN A 95 -5.48 0.38 -10.13
CA ASN A 95 -4.93 0.44 -11.49
C ASN A 95 -5.92 0.90 -12.56
N ASN A 96 -7.17 1.19 -12.19
CA ASN A 96 -8.16 1.71 -13.11
C ASN A 96 -8.21 3.25 -13.04
N ASP A 97 -7.67 3.91 -14.07
CA ASP A 97 -7.58 5.38 -14.11
C ASP A 97 -8.95 6.07 -14.00
N GLU A 98 -9.97 5.56 -14.70
CA GLU A 98 -11.30 6.16 -14.68
C GLU A 98 -11.95 6.03 -13.29
N MET A 99 -11.85 4.85 -12.66
CA MET A 99 -12.38 4.66 -11.31
C MET A 99 -11.60 5.46 -10.27
N MET A 100 -10.27 5.52 -10.38
CA MET A 100 -9.44 6.32 -9.49
C MET A 100 -9.78 7.80 -9.61
N HIS A 101 -9.87 8.33 -10.82
CA HIS A 101 -10.26 9.73 -11.05
C HIS A 101 -11.65 10.04 -10.51
N TYR A 102 -12.60 9.10 -10.63
CA TYR A 102 -13.96 9.29 -10.13
C TYR A 102 -14.05 9.22 -8.60
N TYR A 103 -13.44 8.21 -7.97
CA TYR A 103 -13.62 7.93 -6.54
C TYR A 103 -12.53 8.52 -5.63
N MET A 104 -11.32 8.71 -6.13
CA MET A 104 -10.14 9.20 -5.39
C MET A 104 -9.29 10.16 -6.25
N PRO A 105 -9.86 11.26 -6.77
CA PRO A 105 -9.17 12.18 -7.68
C PRO A 105 -7.92 12.84 -7.07
N ASP A 106 -7.85 12.91 -5.75
CA ASP A 106 -6.67 13.42 -5.06
C ASP A 106 -5.44 12.52 -5.24
N MET A 107 -5.60 11.28 -5.69
CA MET A 107 -4.50 10.35 -5.98
C MET A 107 -3.96 10.44 -7.41
N ASP A 108 -4.54 11.26 -8.28
CA ASP A 108 -4.19 11.34 -9.71
C ASP A 108 -2.72 11.68 -9.96
N ASN A 109 -2.08 12.41 -9.04
CA ASN A 109 -0.69 12.82 -9.18
C ASN A 109 0.31 11.82 -8.59
N LEU A 110 -0.14 10.70 -8.02
CA LEU A 110 0.72 9.71 -7.40
C LEU A 110 1.01 8.53 -8.33
N LYS A 111 2.27 8.08 -8.34
CA LYS A 111 2.67 6.88 -9.08
C LYS A 111 2.19 5.62 -8.36
N ARG A 112 1.80 4.62 -9.15
CA ARG A 112 1.34 3.31 -8.66
C ARG A 112 2.48 2.32 -8.62
N LYS A 113 2.62 1.62 -7.49
CA LYS A 113 3.66 0.58 -7.29
C LYS A 113 3.18 -0.84 -7.57
N ARG A 114 1.88 -1.08 -7.48
CA ARG A 114 1.26 -2.40 -7.72
C ARG A 114 0.40 -2.36 -8.98
N PHE A 115 0.24 -3.52 -9.61
CA PHE A 115 -0.45 -3.71 -10.89
C PHE A 115 -1.43 -4.89 -10.79
N GLY A 116 -2.45 -4.91 -11.66
CA GLY A 116 -3.47 -5.97 -11.71
C GLY A 116 -4.66 -5.75 -10.77
N TYR A 117 -4.87 -4.53 -10.29
CA TYR A 117 -6.00 -4.12 -9.45
C TYR A 117 -6.95 -3.23 -10.25
N ASP A 118 -7.60 -3.80 -11.27
CA ASP A 118 -8.31 -3.05 -12.32
C ASP A 118 -9.80 -2.79 -12.02
N GLY A 119 -10.24 -3.18 -10.82
CA GLY A 119 -11.60 -2.96 -10.34
C GLY A 119 -12.66 -3.92 -10.93
N ASP A 120 -12.26 -5.02 -11.56
CA ASP A 120 -13.19 -5.89 -12.30
C ASP A 120 -14.31 -6.47 -11.44
N GLY A 121 -13.99 -6.92 -10.21
CA GLY A 121 -15.05 -7.38 -9.30
C GLY A 121 -15.98 -6.28 -8.84
N HIS A 122 -15.50 -5.04 -8.69
CA HIS A 122 -16.36 -3.89 -8.39
C HIS A 122 -17.33 -3.60 -9.54
N LYS A 123 -16.85 -3.66 -10.80
CA LYS A 123 -17.68 -3.52 -12.00
C LYS A 123 -18.74 -4.62 -12.06
N MET A 124 -18.33 -5.88 -11.86
CA MET A 124 -19.25 -7.02 -11.82
C MET A 124 -20.35 -6.86 -10.76
N ILE A 125 -19.99 -6.38 -9.55
CA ILE A 125 -20.95 -6.09 -8.49
C ILE A 125 -21.94 -5.00 -8.93
N ALA A 126 -21.45 -3.90 -9.51
CA ALA A 126 -22.30 -2.80 -9.96
C ALA A 126 -23.28 -3.23 -11.07
N TRP A 127 -22.84 -4.06 -12.03
CA TRP A 127 -23.67 -4.54 -13.14
C TRP A 127 -24.88 -5.35 -12.68
N VAL A 128 -24.77 -6.09 -11.57
CA VAL A 128 -25.88 -6.88 -10.99
C VAL A 128 -26.69 -6.12 -9.95
N GLY A 129 -26.54 -4.80 -9.88
CA GLY A 129 -27.31 -3.92 -8.99
C GLY A 129 -26.67 -3.65 -7.63
N GLY A 130 -25.42 -4.08 -7.41
CA GLY A 130 -24.63 -3.68 -6.25
C GLY A 130 -24.38 -2.17 -6.20
N ARG A 131 -23.83 -1.71 -5.08
CA ARG A 131 -23.50 -0.31 -4.85
C ARG A 131 -22.06 -0.19 -4.40
N MET A 132 -21.36 0.73 -5.06
CA MET A 132 -20.11 1.25 -4.54
C MET A 132 -20.43 2.30 -3.48
N GLU A 133 -19.61 2.36 -2.45
CA GLU A 133 -19.61 3.51 -1.56
C GLU A 133 -19.17 4.74 -2.37
N ASN A 134 -19.78 5.89 -2.12
CA ASN A 134 -19.53 7.06 -2.97
C ASN A 134 -18.27 7.82 -2.54
N VAL A 135 -17.96 7.85 -1.25
CA VAL A 135 -16.87 8.63 -0.67
C VAL A 135 -16.21 7.87 0.48
N GLY A 136 -15.00 8.30 0.86
CA GLY A 136 -14.29 7.71 2.02
C GLY A 136 -13.62 6.38 1.70
N HIS A 137 -13.30 6.13 0.44
CA HIS A 137 -12.42 5.03 0.08
C HIS A 137 -11.03 5.24 0.68
N THR A 138 -10.51 4.21 1.34
CA THR A 138 -9.19 4.27 1.98
C THR A 138 -8.09 4.22 0.93
N LYS A 139 -7.10 5.10 1.09
CA LYS A 139 -5.89 5.17 0.27
C LYS A 139 -4.67 4.79 1.10
N MET A 140 -3.81 3.95 0.53
CA MET A 140 -2.52 3.59 1.12
C MET A 140 -1.41 4.22 0.27
N ALA A 141 -1.18 5.51 0.46
CA ALA A 141 -0.22 6.29 -0.32
C ALA A 141 1.16 6.26 0.35
N HIS A 142 1.83 5.11 0.46
CA HIS A 142 3.09 4.98 1.21
C HIS A 142 4.30 4.65 0.32
N ASP A 143 5.43 5.29 0.62
CA ASP A 143 6.74 4.91 0.11
C ASP A 143 7.74 4.78 1.27
N MET A 144 8.39 3.61 1.35
CA MET A 144 9.40 3.27 2.37
C MET A 144 10.70 2.77 1.73
N ASP A 145 10.88 2.92 0.42
CA ASP A 145 12.00 2.28 -0.28
C ASP A 145 13.25 3.17 -0.36
N ALA A 146 13.11 4.47 -0.04
CA ALA A 146 14.20 5.46 -0.06
C ALA A 146 15.04 5.54 1.21
N GLY A 147 14.56 4.92 2.30
CA GLY A 147 15.25 4.87 3.59
C GLY A 147 14.77 3.67 4.41
N PRO A 148 15.30 3.47 5.61
CA PRO A 148 14.95 2.32 6.43
C PRO A 148 13.55 2.42 7.03
N ALA A 149 12.75 1.36 6.89
CA ALA A 149 11.40 1.28 7.45
C ALA A 149 11.36 1.44 8.98
N SER A 150 12.45 1.11 9.68
CA SER A 150 12.59 1.30 11.13
C SER A 150 12.56 2.78 11.56
N MET A 151 12.84 3.71 10.65
CA MET A 151 12.90 5.16 10.91
C MET A 151 11.72 5.94 10.31
N MET A 152 10.79 5.25 9.63
CA MET A 152 9.69 5.88 8.90
C MET A 152 8.78 6.73 9.78
N ASP A 153 8.36 6.19 10.93
CA ASP A 153 7.48 6.88 11.88
C ASP A 153 8.26 7.77 12.86
N SER A 154 9.58 7.88 12.71
CA SER A 154 10.38 8.78 13.55
C SER A 154 10.00 10.25 13.26
N PRO A 155 9.86 11.09 14.30
CA PRO A 155 9.42 12.48 14.17
C PRO A 155 10.58 13.41 13.76
N TYR A 156 11.35 12.99 12.74
CA TYR A 156 12.39 13.81 12.13
C TYR A 156 11.77 14.88 11.23
N LEU A 157 12.52 15.98 11.02
CA LEU A 157 12.09 17.13 10.23
C LEU A 157 11.67 16.69 8.82
N ARG A 158 10.46 17.08 8.39
CA ARG A 158 9.95 16.74 7.04
C ARG A 158 9.80 18.00 6.20
N VAL A 159 10.42 18.02 5.02
CA VAL A 159 10.38 19.16 4.10
C VAL A 159 9.95 18.72 2.70
N LYS A 160 9.22 19.59 2.01
CA LYS A 160 8.93 19.43 0.58
C LYS A 160 10.18 19.76 -0.25
N LEU A 161 10.15 19.44 -1.54
CA LEU A 161 11.24 19.80 -2.46
C LEU A 161 11.44 21.31 -2.66
N ASN A 162 10.57 22.16 -2.10
CA ASN A 162 10.77 23.61 -2.02
C ASN A 162 11.44 24.08 -0.72
N GLY A 163 11.93 23.16 0.12
CA GLY A 163 12.65 23.46 1.37
C GLY A 163 11.75 23.76 2.57
N LYS A 164 10.43 23.86 2.38
CA LYS A 164 9.50 24.21 3.47
C LYS A 164 8.98 22.98 4.20
N ARG A 165 8.88 23.10 5.53
CA ARG A 165 8.09 22.18 6.36
C ARG A 165 6.62 22.23 5.96
N PHE A 166 5.93 21.12 6.08
CA PHE A 166 4.53 21.01 5.63
C PHE A 166 3.58 20.34 6.62
N CYS A 167 4.08 19.73 7.69
CA CYS A 167 3.25 19.11 8.72
C CYS A 167 3.98 19.09 10.07
N ASP A 168 3.24 18.72 11.12
CA ASP A 168 3.81 18.28 12.40
C ASP A 168 4.47 16.91 12.21
N GLU A 169 5.73 16.77 12.62
CA GLU A 169 6.51 15.54 12.50
C GLU A 169 5.99 14.40 13.38
N ALA A 170 5.20 14.70 14.41
CA ALA A 170 4.52 13.69 15.23
C ALA A 170 3.33 13.01 14.52
N LEU A 171 2.89 13.52 13.36
CA LEU A 171 1.86 12.87 12.55
C LEU A 171 2.39 11.57 11.96
N GLY A 172 1.56 10.52 12.04
CA GLY A 172 1.80 9.26 11.35
C GLY A 172 1.85 9.44 9.82
N MET A 173 2.55 8.54 9.16
CA MET A 173 2.74 8.58 7.71
C MET A 173 1.40 8.58 6.94
N ASP A 174 0.39 7.88 7.43
CA ASP A 174 -0.96 7.81 6.89
C ASP A 174 -1.63 9.17 6.70
N LEU A 175 -1.52 10.05 7.70
CA LEU A 175 -2.05 11.41 7.61
C LEU A 175 -1.09 12.35 6.89
N MET A 176 0.21 12.21 7.13
CA MET A 176 1.24 13.06 6.53
C MET A 176 1.19 13.01 4.99
N ASN A 177 1.01 11.83 4.41
CA ASN A 177 1.00 11.65 2.96
C ASN A 177 -0.18 12.35 2.27
N CYS A 178 -1.24 12.70 3.01
CA CYS A 178 -2.35 13.49 2.48
C CYS A 178 -1.97 14.93 2.14
N TYR A 179 -0.84 15.45 2.65
CA TYR A 179 -0.34 16.79 2.32
C TYR A 179 0.56 16.85 1.07
N LEU A 180 0.78 15.70 0.42
CA LEU A 180 1.74 15.53 -0.68
C LEU A 180 1.07 15.10 -1.99
N THR A 181 -0.25 15.21 -2.09
CA THR A 181 -1.03 14.66 -3.22
C THR A 181 -1.17 15.64 -4.39
N SER A 182 -0.62 16.85 -4.25
CA SER A 182 -0.67 17.89 -5.28
C SER A 182 0.21 17.51 -6.48
N LYS A 183 -0.01 18.18 -7.62
CA LYS A 183 0.82 18.01 -8.81
C LYS A 183 2.24 18.53 -8.60
N GLU A 184 2.43 19.50 -7.72
CA GLU A 184 3.73 20.07 -7.39
C GLU A 184 4.55 19.13 -6.49
N ASP A 185 3.87 18.38 -5.63
CA ASP A 185 4.52 17.48 -4.66
C ASP A 185 4.72 16.07 -5.24
N GLU A 186 3.75 15.53 -5.99
CA GLU A 186 3.75 14.16 -6.55
C GLU A 186 4.12 13.05 -5.53
N GLY A 187 3.82 13.27 -4.25
CA GLY A 187 4.16 12.36 -3.15
C GLY A 187 5.59 12.49 -2.62
N TYR A 188 6.41 13.40 -3.16
CA TYR A 188 7.82 13.55 -2.78
C TYR A 188 8.01 14.51 -1.58
N TYR A 189 8.82 14.05 -0.62
CA TYR A 189 9.31 14.85 0.49
C TYR A 189 10.68 14.31 0.93
N CYS A 190 11.38 15.09 1.75
CA CYS A 190 12.63 14.68 2.39
C CYS A 190 12.44 14.63 3.91
N GLN A 191 12.94 13.57 4.54
CA GLN A 191 13.08 13.47 5.99
C GLN A 191 14.54 13.82 6.35
N ILE A 192 14.74 14.76 7.26
CA ILE A 192 16.04 15.34 7.62
C ILE A 192 16.33 15.07 9.10
N PHE A 193 17.53 14.55 9.38
CA PHE A 193 18.04 14.27 10.72
C PHE A 193 19.55 14.51 10.76
N ASP A 194 20.10 14.73 11.94
CA ASP A 194 21.53 14.97 12.17
C ASP A 194 22.26 13.69 12.63
N SER A 195 23.55 13.80 12.90
CA SER A 195 24.38 12.67 13.38
C SER A 195 23.97 12.11 14.74
N ASP A 196 23.17 12.84 15.52
CA ASP A 196 22.73 12.43 16.86
C ASP A 196 21.44 11.58 16.82
N TYR A 197 20.91 11.29 15.62
CA TYR A 197 19.63 10.60 15.44
C TYR A 197 19.53 9.27 16.21
N MET A 198 20.63 8.51 16.32
CA MET A 198 20.62 7.23 17.07
C MET A 198 20.42 7.44 18.56
N GLU A 199 21.06 8.44 19.16
CA GLU A 199 20.89 8.76 20.58
C GLU A 199 19.49 9.33 20.85
N GLN A 200 18.99 10.16 19.93
CA GLN A 200 17.61 10.67 19.98
C GLN A 200 16.60 9.52 19.89
N ALA A 201 16.79 8.57 18.97
CA ALA A 201 15.92 7.42 18.79
C ALA A 201 15.92 6.52 20.03
N LYS A 202 17.09 6.20 20.61
CA LYS A 202 17.20 5.45 21.87
C LYS A 202 16.46 6.13 23.02
N ARG A 203 16.63 7.44 23.17
CA ARG A 203 15.96 8.24 24.22
C ARG A 203 14.44 8.18 24.09
N LEU A 204 13.92 8.13 22.87
CA LEU A 204 12.48 8.13 22.56
C LEU A 204 11.89 6.73 22.37
N GLY A 205 12.71 5.67 22.42
CA GLY A 205 12.26 4.29 22.16
C GLY A 205 11.85 4.04 20.71
N LEU A 206 12.46 4.75 19.75
CA LEU A 206 12.19 4.63 18.32
C LEU A 206 13.13 3.63 17.63
N GLY A 207 12.70 3.09 16.50
CA GLY A 207 13.56 2.30 15.62
C GLY A 207 14.62 3.16 14.94
N TYR A 208 15.80 2.58 14.72
CA TYR A 208 16.90 3.22 14.00
C TYR A 208 17.80 2.17 13.33
N GLU A 209 18.49 2.57 12.27
CA GLU A 209 19.63 1.83 11.71
C GLU A 209 20.94 2.42 12.23
N ASP A 210 21.96 1.60 12.43
CA ASP A 210 23.31 2.12 12.68
C ASP A 210 23.95 2.71 11.41
N PHE A 211 25.07 3.42 11.58
CA PHE A 211 25.78 4.09 10.49
C PHE A 211 26.25 3.15 9.37
N GLU A 212 26.48 1.87 9.65
CA GLU A 212 26.88 0.90 8.60
C GLU A 212 25.64 0.36 7.87
N SER A 213 24.55 0.13 8.59
CA SER A 213 23.32 -0.43 8.06
C SER A 213 22.60 0.57 7.15
N ILE A 214 22.59 1.86 7.51
CA ILE A 214 21.93 2.91 6.71
C ILE A 214 22.58 3.14 5.34
N LYS A 215 23.86 2.75 5.15
CA LYS A 215 24.57 2.88 3.86
C LYS A 215 23.87 2.13 2.72
N LYS A 216 23.08 1.10 3.02
CA LYS A 216 22.30 0.35 2.02
C LYS A 216 21.33 1.25 1.23
N TRP A 217 20.90 2.37 1.80
CA TRP A 217 20.02 3.35 1.14
C TRP A 217 20.77 4.56 0.58
N MET A 218 22.11 4.59 0.68
CA MET A 218 22.94 5.71 0.27
C MET A 218 23.62 5.45 -1.07
N PRO A 219 23.26 6.16 -2.15
CA PRO A 219 23.77 5.86 -3.49
C PRO A 219 25.24 6.20 -3.69
N GLU A 220 25.85 6.95 -2.76
CA GLU A 220 27.27 7.36 -2.81
C GLU A 220 28.19 6.41 -2.02
N GLU A 221 27.65 5.44 -1.29
CA GLU A 221 28.44 4.49 -0.51
C GLU A 221 28.77 3.24 -1.34
N ASP A 222 30.03 2.79 -1.29
CA ASP A 222 30.47 1.57 -1.96
C ASP A 222 30.12 0.34 -1.10
N VAL A 223 28.84 -0.03 -1.09
CA VAL A 223 28.30 -1.18 -0.36
C VAL A 223 27.38 -2.02 -1.24
N GLU A 224 27.22 -3.29 -0.89
CA GLU A 224 26.19 -4.11 -1.52
C GLU A 224 24.80 -3.67 -1.03
N HIS A 225 23.99 -3.13 -1.94
CA HIS A 225 22.62 -2.65 -1.66
C HIS A 225 21.61 -3.80 -1.54
N VAL A 226 21.76 -4.62 -0.49
CA VAL A 226 20.91 -5.80 -0.25
C VAL A 226 19.56 -5.40 0.37
N GLY A 227 18.47 -5.95 -0.17
CA GLY A 227 17.12 -5.80 0.41
C GLY A 227 16.41 -4.48 0.07
N VAL A 228 17.02 -3.64 -0.74
CA VAL A 228 16.48 -2.36 -1.23
C VAL A 228 16.14 -2.43 -2.73
N VAL A 229 15.37 -1.46 -3.22
CA VAL A 229 15.04 -1.35 -4.65
C VAL A 229 16.02 -0.38 -5.29
N PRO A 230 16.89 -0.80 -6.24
CA PRO A 230 17.98 0.04 -6.75
C PRO A 230 17.55 1.42 -7.26
N GLY A 231 16.40 1.50 -7.94
CA GLY A 231 15.87 2.77 -8.46
C GLY A 231 15.28 3.72 -7.42
N LEU A 232 15.20 3.31 -6.15
CA LEU A 232 14.60 4.08 -5.06
C LEU A 232 15.63 4.46 -3.97
N ILE A 233 16.90 4.04 -4.09
CA ILE A 233 17.99 4.39 -3.18
C ILE A 233 18.21 5.91 -3.20
N ALA A 234 17.87 6.61 -2.11
CA ALA A 234 17.85 8.06 -2.07
C ALA A 234 18.07 8.67 -0.67
N THR A 235 18.88 8.03 0.18
CA THR A 235 19.40 8.62 1.42
C THR A 235 20.74 9.30 1.16
N PHE A 236 20.96 10.51 1.65
CA PHE A 236 22.19 11.27 1.41
C PHE A 236 22.75 11.82 2.72
N LYS A 237 24.07 12.01 2.76
CA LYS A 237 24.77 12.75 3.83
C LYS A 237 25.59 13.89 3.24
N ALA A 238 25.78 14.95 4.01
CA ALA A 238 26.71 16.04 3.68
C ALA A 238 27.12 16.75 4.97
N ASP A 239 28.18 17.56 4.90
CA ASP A 239 28.70 18.31 6.06
C ASP A 239 27.93 19.64 6.26
N THR A 240 27.19 20.09 5.24
CA THR A 240 26.40 21.33 5.26
C THR A 240 24.98 21.09 4.74
N LEU A 241 24.04 21.97 5.12
CA LEU A 241 22.66 21.90 4.64
C LEU A 241 22.57 22.25 3.16
N GLU A 242 23.44 23.13 2.65
CA GLU A 242 23.49 23.54 1.26
C GLU A 242 23.89 22.37 0.35
N GLU A 243 24.92 21.62 0.73
CA GLU A 243 25.32 20.41 0.02
C GLU A 243 24.24 19.32 0.10
N LEU A 244 23.63 19.15 1.27
CA LEU A 244 22.55 18.17 1.45
C LEU A 244 21.33 18.53 0.58
N ALA A 245 20.93 19.80 0.55
CA ALA A 245 19.82 20.30 -0.26
C ALA A 245 20.07 20.06 -1.76
N ALA A 246 21.30 20.29 -2.23
CA ALA A 246 21.68 19.99 -3.61
C ALA A 246 21.54 18.49 -3.94
N LYS A 247 22.02 17.60 -3.06
CA LYS A 247 21.88 16.13 -3.22
C LYS A 247 20.42 15.68 -3.21
N LEU A 248 19.60 16.24 -2.31
CA LEU A 248 18.17 15.97 -2.20
C LEU A 248 17.33 16.64 -3.29
N LYS A 249 17.95 17.46 -4.15
CA LYS A 249 17.28 18.24 -5.21
C LYS A 249 16.21 19.18 -4.66
N ILE A 250 16.43 19.70 -3.45
CA ILE A 250 15.59 20.75 -2.88
C ILE A 250 15.85 22.04 -3.67
N LYS A 251 14.79 22.55 -4.29
CA LYS A 251 14.77 23.73 -5.16
C LYS A 251 14.39 24.99 -4.36
N ASP A 252 14.98 25.16 -3.18
CA ASP A 252 14.75 26.38 -2.42
C ASP A 252 15.25 27.56 -3.25
N VAL A 253 14.36 28.51 -3.51
CA VAL A 253 14.71 29.75 -4.19
C VAL A 253 15.06 30.72 -3.06
N PRO A 254 16.25 31.35 -3.05
CA PRO A 254 16.55 32.39 -2.08
C PRO A 254 15.37 33.37 -2.07
N ALA A 255 14.77 33.58 -0.90
CA ALA A 255 13.75 34.62 -0.75
C ALA A 255 14.41 35.94 -1.15
N GLY A 256 14.11 36.42 -2.37
CA GLY A 256 14.55 37.71 -2.87
C GLY A 256 13.93 38.86 -2.09
#